data_AF-A0A971FEC3-F1
#
_entry.id   AF-A0A971FEC3-F1
#
_cell.length_a   1.000
_cell.length_b   1.000
_cell.length_c   1.000
_cell.angle_alpha   90.00
_cell.angle_beta   90.00
_cell.angle_gamma   90.00
#
_symmetry.space_group_name_H-M   'P 1'
#
loop_
_entity.id
_entity.type
_entity.pdbx_description
1 polymer ?
#
loop_
_entity_poly.entity_id
_entity_poly.type
_entity_poly.pdbx_seq_one_letter_code
_entity_poly.pdbx_strand_id
1 'polypeptide(L)'
;MSRVCEYSGKRPQVGNRVVRRGKAKREGGIGQNITGISKRRWKPNLQTVRVVDENGRVHRVKVCARYIKAGKFVKSPRGTHAAWKASVGK
;
A
#
# COMPACT_ATOMS: atom_id res chain seq x y z
N MET A 1 -4.32 -16.35 3.42
CA MET A 1 -3.35 -15.50 2.69
C MET A 1 -3.00 -14.25 3.52
N SER A 2 -1.77 -14.15 4.01
CA SER A 2 -1.30 -13.00 4.80
C SER A 2 -1.30 -11.71 3.98
N ARG A 3 -1.78 -10.59 4.54
CA ARG A 3 -1.68 -9.23 3.96
C ARG A 3 -0.34 -8.62 4.34
N VAL A 4 0.75 -9.26 3.94
CA VAL A 4 2.11 -8.82 4.24
C VAL A 4 2.80 -8.46 2.93
N CYS A 5 3.57 -7.36 2.94
CA CYS A 5 4.46 -7.04 1.84
C CYS A 5 5.70 -7.94 1.92
N GLU A 6 6.02 -8.65 0.84
CA GLU A 6 7.17 -9.58 0.82
C GLU A 6 8.52 -8.85 0.93
N TYR A 7 8.64 -7.67 0.32
CA TYR A 7 9.88 -6.87 0.37
C TYR A 7 10.08 -6.05 1.66
N SER A 8 9.00 -5.57 2.27
CA SER A 8 9.09 -4.59 3.37
C SER A 8 8.48 -5.05 4.68
N GLY A 9 7.92 -6.26 4.72
CA GLY A 9 7.29 -6.83 5.90
C GLY A 9 6.04 -6.09 6.39
N LYS A 10 5.55 -5.07 5.66
CA LYS A 10 4.40 -4.26 6.08
C LYS A 10 3.18 -5.14 6.30
N ARG A 11 2.68 -5.11 7.53
CA ARG A 11 1.52 -5.87 8.00
C ARG A 11 0.38 -4.94 8.41
N PRO A 12 -0.86 -5.44 8.49
CA PRO A 12 -1.97 -4.65 9.00
C PRO A 12 -1.70 -4.27 10.46
N GLN A 13 -1.93 -3.01 10.79
CA GLN A 13 -1.81 -2.51 12.15
C GLN A 13 -3.20 -2.29 12.75
N VAL A 14 -3.32 -2.49 14.06
CA VAL A 14 -4.55 -2.22 14.80
C VAL A 14 -4.41 -0.86 15.45
N GLY A 15 -5.47 -0.08 15.46
CA GLY A 15 -5.59 1.05 16.37
C GLY A 15 -7.01 1.55 16.44
N ASN A 16 -7.19 2.75 16.99
CA ASN A 16 -8.51 3.23 17.34
C ASN A 16 -9.05 4.24 16.32
N ARG A 17 -10.37 4.22 16.14
CA ARG A 17 -11.15 5.32 15.57
C ARG A 17 -11.74 6.09 16.73
N VAL A 18 -11.25 7.30 16.94
CA VAL A 18 -11.73 8.20 18.00
C VAL A 18 -12.68 9.21 17.37
N VAL A 19 -13.93 9.21 17.82
CA VAL A 19 -14.93 10.19 17.41
C VAL A 19 -14.93 11.32 18.43
N ARG A 20 -14.65 12.54 17.97
CA ARG A 20 -14.66 13.76 18.78
C ARG A 20 -15.81 14.65 18.33
N ARG A 21 -16.51 15.28 19.28
CA ARG A 21 -17.59 16.26 19.03
C ARG A 21 -17.29 17.58 19.74
N GLY A 22 -17.82 18.67 19.18
CA GLY A 22 -17.56 20.03 19.65
C GLY A 22 -16.44 20.74 18.88
N LYS A 23 -16.33 22.05 19.08
CA LYS A 23 -15.25 22.88 18.51
C LYS A 23 -13.97 22.71 19.31
N ALA A 24 -12.83 22.73 18.64
CA ALA A 24 -11.54 22.67 19.32
C ALA A 24 -11.32 23.96 20.15
N LYS A 25 -10.60 23.86 21.28
CA LYS A 25 -10.27 25.03 22.11
C LYS A 25 -9.52 26.11 21.31
N ARG A 26 -8.62 25.68 20.41
CA ARG A 26 -7.87 26.57 19.51
C ARG A 26 -8.77 27.39 18.57
N GLU A 27 -9.99 26.92 18.30
CA GLU A 27 -10.97 27.58 17.42
C GLU A 27 -11.99 28.41 18.24
N GLY A 28 -11.66 28.73 19.50
CA GLY A 28 -12.53 29.50 20.40
C GLY A 28 -13.70 28.72 21.00
N GLY A 29 -13.69 27.39 20.90
CA GLY A 29 -14.69 26.52 21.52
C GLY A 29 -14.33 26.10 22.97
N ILE A 30 -15.30 25.51 23.67
CA ILE A 30 -15.09 24.96 25.03
C ILE A 30 -14.15 23.75 25.02
N GLY A 31 -14.15 22.97 23.92
CA GLY A 31 -13.29 21.82 23.71
C GLY A 31 -13.97 20.65 22.99
N GLN A 32 -13.16 19.71 22.52
CA GLN A 32 -13.62 18.49 21.83
C GLN A 32 -13.75 17.32 22.82
N ASN A 33 -14.99 16.85 23.01
CA ASN A 33 -15.28 15.67 23.84
C ASN A 33 -15.19 14.39 23.03
N ILE A 34 -14.71 13.31 23.64
CA ILE A 34 -14.64 11.99 23.03
C ILE A 34 -16.00 11.30 23.21
N THR A 35 -16.70 11.02 22.11
CA THR A 35 -18.03 10.38 22.15
C THR A 35 -17.95 8.88 21.88
N GLY A 36 -16.85 8.39 21.30
CA GLY A 36 -16.70 6.97 21.05
C GLY A 36 -15.30 6.58 20.62
N ILE A 37 -14.89 5.39 21.04
CA ILE A 37 -13.61 4.75 20.68
C ILE A 37 -13.93 3.35 20.18
N SER A 38 -13.62 3.07 18.92
CA SER A 38 -13.77 1.73 18.33
C SER A 38 -12.47 1.24 17.70
N LYS A 39 -12.24 -0.07 17.71
CA LYS A 39 -11.06 -0.68 17.09
C LYS A 39 -11.21 -0.68 15.57
N ARG A 40 -10.14 -0.33 14.86
CA ARG A 40 -10.02 -0.45 13.40
C ARG A 40 -8.69 -1.07 13.00
N ARG A 41 -8.64 -1.64 11.79
CA ARG A 41 -7.40 -2.16 11.19
C ARG A 41 -6.96 -1.26 10.04
N TRP A 42 -5.75 -0.73 10.12
CA TRP A 42 -5.07 -0.09 9.00
C TRP A 42 -4.45 -1.15 8.11
N LYS A 43 -4.96 -1.24 6.88
CA LYS A 43 -4.44 -2.18 5.87
C LYS A 43 -3.38 -1.46 5.03
N PRO A 44 -2.18 -2.04 4.84
CA PRO A 44 -1.22 -1.48 3.90
C PRO A 44 -1.80 -1.52 2.47
N ASN A 45 -1.48 -0.50 1.65
CA ASN A 45 -1.78 -0.52 0.22
C ASN A 45 -0.83 -1.51 -0.49
N LEU A 46 -1.24 -2.78 -0.49
CA LEU A 46 -0.58 -3.88 -1.17
C LEU A 46 -1.23 -4.10 -2.53
N GLN A 47 -0.40 -4.29 -3.55
CA GLN A 47 -0.82 -4.65 -4.89
C GLN A 47 -0.12 -5.95 -5.29
N THR A 48 -0.82 -6.79 -6.03
CA THR A 48 -0.26 -8.03 -6.57
C THR A 48 0.45 -7.71 -7.88
N VAL A 49 1.75 -7.98 -7.96
CA VAL A 49 2.57 -7.69 -9.13
C VAL A 49 3.28 -8.96 -9.58
N ARG A 50 3.50 -9.10 -10.89
CA ARG A 50 4.36 -10.14 -11.47
C ARG A 50 5.79 -9.63 -11.49
N VAL A 51 6.69 -10.33 -10.82
CA VAL A 51 8.12 -9.99 -10.77
C VAL A 51 8.91 -11.09 -11.48
N VAL A 52 9.99 -10.68 -12.15
CA VAL A 52 10.96 -11.59 -12.78
C VAL A 52 12.10 -11.79 -11.78
N ASP A 53 12.38 -13.05 -11.43
CA ASP A 53 13.56 -13.41 -10.64
C ASP A 53 14.86 -13.26 -11.44
N GLU A 54 15.99 -13.24 -10.75
CA GLU A 54 17.34 -13.29 -11.36
C GLU A 54 17.52 -14.52 -12.28
N ASN A 55 16.77 -15.60 -12.00
CA ASN A 55 16.73 -16.83 -12.80
C ASN A 55 15.68 -16.81 -13.93
N GLY A 56 15.09 -15.65 -14.25
CA GLY A 56 14.11 -15.49 -15.33
C GLY A 56 12.70 -16.03 -15.04
N ARG A 57 12.47 -16.64 -13.87
CA ARG A 57 11.15 -17.15 -13.49
C ARG A 57 10.20 -16.00 -13.13
N VAL A 58 8.96 -16.09 -13.62
CA VAL A 58 7.91 -15.11 -13.28
C VAL A 58 7.05 -15.65 -12.15
N HIS A 59 6.99 -14.93 -11.04
CA HIS A 59 6.10 -15.26 -9.93
C HIS A 59 5.28 -14.04 -9.48
N ARG A 60 4.20 -14.29 -8.73
CA ARG A 60 3.28 -13.27 -8.24
C ARG A 60 3.61 -12.94 -6.78
N VAL A 61 3.85 -11.66 -6.52
CA VAL A 61 4.21 -11.15 -5.19
C VAL A 61 3.29 -10.02 -4.75
N LYS A 62 3.06 -9.91 -3.44
CA LYS A 62 2.38 -8.78 -2.83
C LYS A 62 3.40 -7.71 -2.45
N VAL A 63 3.31 -6.57 -3.14
CA VAL A 63 4.23 -5.45 -2.94
C VAL A 63 3.46 -4.22 -2.48
N CYS A 64 4.02 -3.48 -1.53
CA CYS A 64 3.44 -2.21 -1.13
C CYS A 64 3.68 -1.13 -2.20
N ALA A 65 2.69 -0.27 -2.43
CA ALA A 65 2.74 0.76 -3.48
C ALA A 65 4.01 1.65 -3.41
N ARG A 66 4.57 1.88 -2.22
CA ARG A 66 5.84 2.61 -2.05
C ARG A 66 7.02 1.96 -2.77
N TYR A 67 7.14 0.63 -2.71
CA TYR A 67 8.21 -0.10 -3.40
C TYR A 67 7.93 -0.21 -4.90
N ILE A 68 6.65 -0.25 -5.29
CA ILE A 68 6.24 -0.22 -6.71
C ILE A 68 6.66 1.09 -7.38
N LYS A 69 6.53 2.21 -6.65
CA LYS A 69 6.98 3.53 -7.11
C LYS A 69 8.50 3.65 -7.15
N ALA A 70 9.20 3.06 -6.18
CA ALA A 70 10.65 3.13 -6.09
C ALA A 70 11.40 2.26 -7.12
N GLY A 71 10.71 1.42 -7.91
CA GLY A 71 11.34 0.65 -8.99
C GLY A 71 12.33 -0.43 -8.53
N LYS A 72 12.30 -0.82 -7.26
CA LYS A 72 13.25 -1.77 -6.65
C LYS A 72 13.12 -3.24 -7.14
N PHE A 73 12.26 -3.50 -8.12
CA PHE A 73 12.04 -4.83 -8.67
C PHE A 73 11.68 -4.72 -10.15
N VAL A 74 12.11 -5.72 -10.94
CA VAL A 74 11.80 -5.80 -12.37
C VAL A 74 10.36 -6.30 -12.52
N LYS A 75 9.48 -5.42 -13.01
CA LYS A 75 8.11 -5.80 -13.37
C LYS A 75 8.17 -6.70 -14.59
N SER A 76 7.52 -7.86 -14.50
CA SER A 76 7.28 -8.68 -15.68
C SER A 76 6.49 -7.86 -16.71
N PRO A 77 6.96 -7.81 -17.98
CA PRO A 77 6.22 -7.13 -19.03
C PRO A 77 4.81 -7.70 -19.14
N ARG A 78 3.80 -6.83 -19.09
CA ARG A 78 2.42 -7.25 -19.35
C ARG A 78 2.24 -7.31 -20.87
N GLY A 79 2.38 -8.50 -21.46
CA GLY A 79 2.04 -8.78 -22.87
C GLY A 79 2.29 -7.61 -23.83
N THR A 80 1.21 -7.00 -24.32
CA THR A 80 1.17 -5.87 -25.27
C THR A 80 2.13 -4.70 -24.96
N HIS A 81 2.43 -4.44 -23.69
CA HIS A 81 3.40 -3.40 -23.30
C HIS A 81 4.86 -3.79 -23.59
N ALA A 82 5.20 -5.08 -23.59
CA ALA A 82 6.52 -5.56 -23.98
C ALA A 82 6.70 -5.46 -25.50
N ALA A 83 5.67 -5.88 -26.25
CA ALA A 83 5.63 -5.79 -27.70
C ALA A 83 5.71 -4.33 -28.17
N TRP A 84 4.96 -3.42 -27.51
CA TRP A 84 5.01 -1.99 -27.78
C TRP A 84 6.37 -1.36 -27.41
N LYS A 85 6.98 -1.74 -26.28
CA LYS A 85 8.35 -1.28 -25.95
C LYS A 85 9.39 -1.77 -26.96
N ALA A 86 9.29 -3.02 -27.38
CA ALA A 86 10.19 -3.60 -28.38
C ALA A 86 10.02 -2.94 -29.76
N SER A 87 8.80 -2.57 -30.16
CA SER A 87 8.55 -1.86 -31.42
C SER A 87 8.95 -0.39 -31.40
N VAL A 88 8.99 0.25 -30.23
CA VAL A 88 9.29 1.69 -30.08
C VAL A 88 10.78 1.95 -29.81
N GLY A 89 11.61 0.92 -29.67
CA GLY A 89 13.08 1.07 -29.60
C GLY A 89 13.54 2.02 -28.49
N LYS A 90 12.99 1.88 -27.28
CA LYS A 90 13.46 2.57 -26.07
C LYS A 90 13.61 1.63 -24.87
#